data_AF-A0A3C1CGB1-F1
#
_entry.id   AF-A0A3C1CGB1-F1
#
_cell.length_a   1.000
_cell.length_b   1.000
_cell.length_c   1.000
_cell.angle_alpha   90.00
_cell.angle_beta   90.00
_cell.angle_gamma   90.00
#
_symmetry.space_group_name_H-M   'P 1'
#
loop_
_entity.id
_entity.type
_entity.pdbx_description
1 polymer ?
#
loop_
_entity_poly.entity_id
_entity_poly.type
_entity_poly.pdbx_seq_one_letter_code
_entity_poly.pdbx_strand_id
1 'polypeptide(L)'
;VLDIDPATVVRKGRLQPGRMFLVDTAQGRIVDDDEIKAALAAEHPYARWLEEQQLTLDDLPPRTMLTPQHASVVAHQQLFGYTIEELRIILAPMARTGGEALGSMGHDAALAVLSDKARLLFDYFTQMFAQVTNP
;
A
#
# COMPACT_ATOMS: atom_id res chain seq x y z
N VAL A 1 -5.43 -14.80 -32.50
CA VAL A 1 -4.57 -16.00 -32.48
C VAL A 1 -4.31 -16.38 -33.92
N LEU A 2 -3.07 -16.71 -34.28
CA LEU A 2 -2.69 -17.10 -35.64
C LEU A 2 -2.47 -18.60 -35.71
N ASP A 3 -2.86 -19.21 -36.82
CA ASP A 3 -2.61 -20.62 -37.11
C ASP A 3 -1.19 -20.78 -37.69
N ILE A 4 -0.29 -21.38 -36.92
CA ILE A 4 1.14 -21.53 -37.24
C ILE A 4 1.49 -23.00 -37.06
N ASP A 5 2.14 -23.61 -38.06
CA ASP A 5 2.62 -24.99 -37.98
C ASP A 5 3.56 -25.17 -36.77
N PRO A 6 3.22 -26.04 -35.79
CA PRO A 6 4.06 -26.30 -34.62
C PRO A 6 5.50 -26.70 -34.95
N ALA A 7 5.75 -27.30 -36.12
CA ALA A 7 7.10 -27.66 -36.55
C ALA A 7 8.01 -26.45 -36.79
N THR A 8 7.44 -25.26 -37.00
CA THR A 8 8.19 -24.00 -37.23
C THR A 8 8.40 -23.17 -35.96
N VAL A 9 7.81 -23.58 -34.82
CA VAL A 9 7.84 -22.81 -33.57
C VAL A 9 9.14 -23.08 -32.80
N VAL A 10 10.01 -22.08 -32.74
CA VAL A 10 11.30 -22.17 -32.02
C VAL A 10 11.12 -22.05 -30.49
N ARG A 11 10.22 -21.18 -30.02
CA ARG A 11 9.98 -20.94 -28.59
C ARG A 11 8.53 -20.54 -28.34
N LYS A 12 7.93 -21.07 -27.28
CA LYS A 12 6.57 -20.74 -26.83
C LYS A 12 6.62 -20.27 -25.38
N GLY A 13 5.97 -19.15 -25.08
CA GLY A 13 5.95 -18.56 -23.74
C GLY A 13 4.83 -17.54 -23.57
N ARG A 14 4.79 -16.92 -22.40
CA ARG A 14 3.88 -15.80 -22.08
C ARG A 14 4.62 -14.76 -21.27
N LEU A 15 4.13 -13.52 -21.31
CA LEU A 15 4.64 -12.47 -20.42
C LEU A 15 4.31 -12.83 -18.96
N GLN A 16 5.30 -12.71 -18.09
CA GLN A 16 5.17 -12.91 -16.65
C GLN A 16 5.12 -11.55 -15.94
N PRO A 17 4.53 -11.45 -14.74
CA PRO A 17 4.54 -10.21 -13.98
C PRO A 17 5.95 -9.60 -13.90
N GLY A 18 6.07 -8.33 -14.30
CA GLY A 18 7.33 -7.58 -14.28
C GLY A 18 8.32 -7.92 -15.39
N ARG A 19 8.01 -8.80 -16.36
CA ARG A 19 8.87 -9.04 -17.53
C ARG A 19 8.45 -8.22 -18.74
N MET A 20 9.42 -7.90 -19.58
CA MET A 20 9.26 -7.15 -20.83
C MET A 20 9.52 -8.03 -22.05
N PHE A 21 8.92 -7.67 -23.18
CA PHE A 21 9.17 -8.28 -24.49
C PHE A 21 9.37 -7.16 -25.50
N LEU A 22 10.58 -7.06 -26.06
CA LEU A 22 10.96 -6.01 -27.00
C LEU A 22 11.50 -6.63 -28.28
N VAL A 23 11.08 -6.08 -29.42
CA VAL A 23 11.63 -6.40 -30.74
C VAL A 23 12.27 -5.12 -31.27
N ASP A 24 13.59 -5.15 -31.44
CA ASP A 24 14.32 -4.07 -32.09
C ASP A 24 14.32 -4.33 -33.60
N THR A 25 13.50 -3.57 -34.33
CA THR A 25 13.36 -3.71 -35.79
C THR A 25 14.53 -3.13 -36.57
N ALA A 26 15.32 -2.23 -35.98
CA ALA A 26 16.51 -1.69 -36.62
C ALA A 26 17.67 -2.69 -36.55
N GLN A 27 17.82 -3.37 -35.41
CA GLN A 27 18.82 -4.44 -35.21
C GLN A 27 18.33 -5.82 -35.70
N GLY A 28 17.03 -5.96 -35.99
CA GLY A 28 16.42 -7.19 -36.49
C GLY A 28 16.41 -8.34 -35.47
N ARG A 29 16.32 -8.04 -34.17
CA ARG A 29 16.40 -9.04 -33.09
C ARG A 29 15.38 -8.82 -31.98
N ILE A 30 15.10 -9.90 -31.24
CA ILE A 30 14.36 -9.85 -29.98
C ILE A 30 15.36 -9.49 -28.88
N VAL A 31 15.02 -8.54 -28.02
CA VAL A 31 15.83 -8.12 -26.87
C VAL A 31 15.24 -8.77 -25.62
N ASP A 32 16.07 -9.49 -24.87
CA ASP A 32 15.65 -10.17 -23.65
C ASP A 32 15.42 -9.17 -22.50
N ASP A 33 14.50 -9.52 -21.59
CA ASP A 33 14.09 -8.72 -20.43
C ASP A 33 15.26 -8.21 -19.59
N ASP A 34 16.25 -9.08 -19.33
CA ASP A 34 17.40 -8.76 -18.49
C ASP A 34 18.35 -7.78 -19.19
N GLU A 35 18.47 -7.85 -20.52
CA GLU A 35 19.27 -6.91 -21.31
C GLU A 35 18.63 -5.52 -21.29
N ILE A 36 17.30 -5.43 -21.49
CA ILE A 36 16.54 -4.18 -21.42
C ILE A 36 16.75 -3.51 -20.06
N LYS A 37 16.56 -4.27 -18.98
CA LYS A 37 16.68 -3.76 -17.62
C LYS A 37 18.11 -3.39 -17.26
N ALA A 38 19.10 -4.17 -17.68
CA ALA A 38 20.51 -3.87 -17.44
C ALA A 38 20.95 -2.58 -18.14
N ALA A 39 20.54 -2.39 -19.40
CA ALA A 39 20.83 -1.17 -20.14
C ALA A 39 20.23 0.06 -19.44
N LEU A 40 18.95 0.01 -19.08
CA LEU A 40 18.26 1.11 -18.37
C LEU A 40 18.87 1.39 -16.99
N ALA A 41 19.21 0.33 -16.23
CA ALA A 41 19.82 0.46 -14.92
C ALA A 41 21.23 1.06 -14.97
N ALA A 42 21.92 0.94 -16.12
CA ALA A 42 23.27 1.48 -16.32
C ALA A 42 23.28 2.93 -16.83
N GLU A 43 22.14 3.51 -17.20
CA GLU A 43 22.09 4.90 -17.72
C GLU A 43 22.57 5.93 -16.70
N HIS A 44 22.34 5.68 -15.41
CA HIS A 44 22.71 6.56 -14.31
C HIS A 44 23.21 5.79 -13.10
N PRO A 45 24.02 6.40 -12.21
CA PRO A 45 24.55 5.72 -11.03
C PRO A 45 23.53 5.68 -9.89
N TYR A 46 22.37 5.04 -10.11
CA TYR A 46 21.25 5.02 -9.16
C TYR A 46 21.64 4.52 -7.77
N ALA A 47 22.51 3.49 -7.68
CA ALA A 47 22.99 2.96 -6.40
C ALA A 47 23.71 4.04 -5.58
N ARG A 48 24.57 4.83 -6.23
CA ARG A 48 25.29 5.93 -5.59
C ARG A 48 24.33 7.00 -5.08
N TRP A 49 23.31 7.35 -5.87
CA TRP A 49 22.31 8.34 -5.43
C TRP A 49 21.54 7.88 -4.20
N LEU A 50 21.20 6.59 -4.13
CA LEU A 50 20.55 6.02 -2.95
C LEU A 50 21.49 6.05 -1.74
N GLU A 51 22.73 5.61 -1.89
CA GLU A 51 23.72 5.64 -0.80
C GLU A 51 23.99 7.06 -0.27
N GLU A 52 24.03 8.06 -1.16
CA GLU A 52 24.36 9.44 -0.79
C GLU A 52 23.15 10.23 -0.23
N GLN A 53 21.92 9.89 -0.61
CA GLN A 53 20.74 10.74 -0.35
C GLN A 53 19.58 10.05 0.37
N GLN A 54 19.57 8.71 0.46
CA GLN A 54 18.53 7.99 1.18
C GLN A 54 18.84 8.00 2.68
N LEU A 55 17.91 8.54 3.47
CA LEU A 55 17.93 8.44 4.92
C LEU A 55 16.84 7.47 5.34
N THR A 56 17.20 6.52 6.20
CA THR A 56 16.27 5.60 6.86
C THR A 56 15.93 6.10 8.26
N LEU A 57 14.85 5.60 8.84
CA LEU A 57 14.49 5.95 10.22
C LEU A 57 15.54 5.48 11.24
N ASP A 58 16.31 4.44 10.90
CA ASP A 58 17.37 3.89 11.75
C ASP A 58 18.60 4.82 11.81
N ASP A 59 18.75 5.73 10.84
CA ASP A 59 19.82 6.73 10.83
C ASP A 59 19.52 7.92 11.76
N LEU A 60 18.27 8.04 12.24
CA LEU A 60 17.84 9.14 13.10
C LEU A 60 18.16 8.82 14.58
N PRO A 61 18.51 9.84 15.39
CA PRO A 61 18.75 9.64 16.81
C PRO A 61 17.47 9.12 17.50
N PRO A 62 17.61 8.26 18.52
CA PRO A 62 16.46 7.73 19.23
C PRO A 62 15.67 8.87 19.86
N ARG A 63 14.38 8.95 19.52
CA ARG A 63 13.50 9.96 20.09
C ARG A 63 13.09 9.55 21.49
N THR A 64 13.43 10.36 22.49
CA THR A 64 12.89 10.19 23.83
C THR A 64 11.39 10.49 23.81
N MET A 65 10.57 9.47 24.02
CA MET A 65 9.14 9.67 24.21
C MET A 65 8.89 10.15 25.65
N LEU A 66 8.27 11.31 25.79
CA LEU A 66 7.73 11.74 27.08
C LEU A 66 6.45 10.96 27.35
N THR A 67 6.37 10.31 28.50
CA THR A 67 5.12 9.69 28.95
C THR A 67 4.15 10.80 29.36
N PRO A 68 3.05 11.03 28.62
CA PRO A 68 2.10 12.07 28.98
C PRO A 68 1.40 11.72 30.29
N GLN A 69 1.04 12.74 31.07
CA GLN A 69 0.21 12.56 32.24
C GLN A 69 -1.19 12.10 31.82
N HIS A 70 -1.79 11.18 32.59
CA HIS A 70 -3.09 10.60 32.27
C HIS A 70 -4.19 11.65 32.02
N ALA A 71 -4.26 12.69 32.85
CA ALA A 71 -5.25 13.76 32.69
C ALA A 71 -5.13 14.48 31.33
N SER A 72 -3.90 14.69 30.85
CA SER A 72 -3.66 15.28 29.53
C SER A 72 -4.14 14.36 28.41
N VAL A 73 -3.89 13.04 28.53
CA VAL A 73 -4.36 12.06 27.54
C VAL A 73 -5.88 12.07 27.45
N VAL A 74 -6.57 12.04 28.59
CA VAL A 74 -8.05 12.04 28.64
C VAL A 74 -8.62 13.32 28.02
N ALA A 75 -8.02 14.48 28.31
CA ALA A 75 -8.46 15.74 27.72
C ALA A 75 -8.32 15.75 26.19
N HIS A 76 -7.20 15.24 25.66
CA HIS A 76 -7.01 15.14 24.21
C HIS A 76 -7.94 14.11 23.56
N GLN A 77 -8.18 12.97 24.21
CA GLN A 77 -9.14 11.97 23.73
C GLN A 77 -10.52 12.59 23.54
N GLN A 78 -11.01 13.34 24.54
CA GLN A 78 -12.29 14.05 24.44
C GLN A 78 -12.29 15.11 23.34
N LEU A 79 -11.22 15.91 23.25
CA LEU A 79 -11.08 16.95 22.24
C LEU A 79 -11.12 16.40 20.80
N PHE A 80 -10.51 15.24 20.58
CA PHE A 80 -10.47 14.57 19.28
C PHE A 80 -11.62 13.58 19.06
N GLY A 81 -12.61 13.55 19.95
CA GLY A 81 -13.82 12.75 19.79
C GLY A 81 -13.67 11.25 20.07
N TYR A 82 -12.58 10.81 20.72
CA TYR A 82 -12.42 9.42 21.13
C TYR A 82 -13.46 9.03 22.18
N THR A 83 -14.12 7.91 21.93
CA THR A 83 -15.10 7.32 22.83
C THR A 83 -14.51 6.15 23.61
N ILE A 84 -15.11 5.84 24.76
CA ILE A 84 -14.74 4.64 25.55
C ILE A 84 -14.92 3.36 24.73
N GLU A 85 -15.92 3.35 23.85
CA GLU A 85 -16.21 2.22 22.96
C GLU A 85 -15.06 2.00 21.97
N GLU A 86 -14.64 3.03 21.22
CA GLU A 86 -13.51 2.93 20.29
C GLU A 86 -12.22 2.50 20.99
N LEU A 87 -11.95 3.06 22.17
CA LEU A 87 -10.75 2.68 22.94
C LEU A 87 -10.78 1.20 23.37
N ARG A 88 -11.94 0.68 23.75
CA ARG A 88 -12.08 -0.70 24.26
C ARG A 88 -12.24 -1.74 23.15
N ILE A 89 -13.02 -1.44 22.12
CA ILE A 89 -13.42 -2.37 21.06
C ILE A 89 -12.43 -2.33 19.90
N ILE A 90 -11.83 -1.17 19.58
CA ILE A 90 -10.94 -1.02 18.43
C ILE A 90 -9.49 -0.98 18.89
N LEU A 91 -9.11 0.02 19.69
CA LEU A 91 -7.71 0.30 19.98
C LEU A 91 -7.08 -0.76 20.90
N ALA A 92 -7.78 -1.20 21.94
CA ALA A 92 -7.23 -2.17 22.89
C ALA A 92 -6.96 -3.56 22.27
N PRO A 93 -7.82 -4.13 21.40
CA PRO A 93 -7.50 -5.35 20.65
C PRO A 93 -6.30 -5.18 19.71
N MET A 94 -6.20 -4.06 18.99
CA MET A 94 -5.05 -3.76 18.13
C MET A 94 -3.74 -3.75 18.92
N ALA A 95 -3.73 -3.07 20.06
CA ALA A 95 -2.54 -3.00 20.92
C ALA A 95 -2.13 -4.36 21.49
N ARG A 96 -3.08 -5.26 21.76
CA ARG A 96 -2.81 -6.59 22.33
C ARG A 96 -2.42 -7.64 21.30
N THR A 97 -3.02 -7.60 20.12
CA THR A 97 -2.93 -8.68 19.12
C THR A 97 -2.10 -8.31 17.89
N GLY A 98 -1.87 -7.02 17.65
CA GLY A 98 -1.23 -6.53 16.43
C GLY A 98 -2.12 -6.60 15.18
N GLY A 99 -3.39 -7.00 15.32
CA GLY A 99 -4.37 -7.04 14.24
C GLY A 99 -5.54 -6.09 14.46
N GLU A 100 -6.27 -5.76 13.40
CA GLU A 100 -7.50 -4.97 13.52
C GLU A 100 -8.58 -5.69 14.33
N ALA A 101 -9.48 -4.91 14.93
CA ALA A 101 -10.60 -5.48 15.68
C ALA A 101 -11.62 -6.12 14.72
N LEU A 102 -11.97 -7.38 14.98
CA LEU A 102 -13.02 -8.08 14.24
C LEU A 102 -14.38 -7.86 14.90
N GLY A 103 -15.39 -7.61 14.08
CA GLY A 103 -16.79 -7.52 14.46
C GLY A 103 -17.67 -8.31 13.50
N SER A 104 -18.95 -8.40 13.82
CA SER A 104 -19.97 -9.00 12.96
C SER A 104 -21.20 -8.12 12.91
N MET A 105 -22.17 -8.47 12.04
CA MET A 105 -23.36 -7.69 11.70
C MET A 105 -23.05 -6.46 10.83
N GLY A 106 -24.10 -5.89 10.24
CA GLY A 106 -24.00 -4.65 9.46
C GLY A 106 -23.89 -3.42 10.36
N HIS A 107 -23.48 -2.30 9.77
CA HIS A 107 -23.51 -1.00 10.44
C HIS A 107 -24.91 -0.41 10.37
N ASP A 108 -25.58 -0.29 11.52
CA ASP A 108 -26.95 0.23 11.66
C ASP A 108 -27.00 1.72 12.02
N ALA A 109 -25.85 2.38 12.19
CA ALA A 109 -25.81 3.81 12.47
C ALA A 109 -26.19 4.63 11.23
N ALA A 110 -26.77 5.80 11.47
CA ALA A 110 -27.06 6.77 10.41
C ALA A 110 -25.79 7.16 9.65
N LEU A 111 -25.94 7.44 8.35
CA LEU A 111 -24.87 8.05 7.55
C LEU A 111 -24.37 9.31 8.25
N ALA A 112 -23.07 9.60 8.13
CA ALA A 112 -22.45 10.68 8.91
C ALA A 112 -23.16 12.03 8.75
N VAL A 113 -23.58 12.36 7.53
CA VAL A 113 -24.31 13.60 7.20
C VAL A 113 -25.74 13.67 7.77
N LEU A 114 -26.31 12.52 8.15
CA LEU A 114 -27.66 12.41 8.72
C LEU A 114 -27.63 12.13 10.23
N SER A 115 -26.45 12.09 10.85
CA SER A 115 -26.32 11.74 12.26
C SER A 115 -26.65 12.95 13.16
N ASP A 116 -27.43 12.70 14.21
CA ASP A 116 -27.63 13.68 15.29
C ASP A 116 -26.41 13.79 16.24
N LYS A 117 -25.41 12.90 16.06
CA LYS A 117 -24.16 12.90 16.83
C LYS A 117 -23.06 13.56 16.02
N ALA A 118 -22.09 14.17 16.71
CA ALA A 118 -20.86 14.63 16.08
C ALA A 118 -20.11 13.41 15.49
N ARG A 119 -19.84 13.46 14.19
CA ARG A 119 -19.09 12.43 13.44
C ARG A 119 -17.74 12.98 13.02
N LEU A 120 -16.74 12.12 12.94
CA LEU A 120 -15.40 12.53 12.54
C LEU A 120 -15.34 12.71 11.03
N LEU A 121 -14.38 13.51 10.56
CA LEU A 121 -14.20 13.75 9.13
C LEU A 121 -14.07 12.45 8.32
N PHE A 122 -13.42 11.44 8.91
CA PHE A 122 -13.18 10.15 8.27
C PHE A 122 -14.47 9.35 8.01
N ASP A 123 -15.54 9.58 8.78
CA ASP A 123 -16.84 8.89 8.59
C ASP A 123 -17.56 9.31 7.30
N TYR A 124 -17.11 10.38 6.65
CA TYR A 124 -17.67 10.88 5.39
C TYR A 124 -17.00 10.25 4.16
N PHE A 125 -15.90 9.51 4.34
CA PHE A 125 -15.17 8.86 3.26
C PHE A 125 -15.41 7.36 3.27
N THR A 126 -15.90 6.82 2.16
CA THR A 126 -16.08 5.38 1.98
C THR A 126 -14.90 4.80 1.20
N GLN A 127 -14.35 3.69 1.69
CA GLN A 127 -13.31 2.97 0.97
C GLN A 127 -13.92 2.37 -0.31
N MET A 128 -13.34 2.71 -1.46
CA MET A 128 -13.69 2.07 -2.71
C MET A 128 -13.06 0.68 -2.76
N PHE A 129 -13.74 -0.25 -3.42
CA PHE A 129 -13.22 -1.58 -3.67
C PHE A 129 -13.45 -1.93 -5.14
N ALA A 130 -12.53 -2.72 -5.69
CA ALA A 130 -12.65 -3.19 -7.05
C ALA A 130 -13.81 -4.20 -7.14
N GLN A 131 -14.63 -4.06 -8.18
CA GLN A 131 -15.72 -4.98 -8.48
C GLN A 131 -15.66 -5.33 -9.95
N VAL A 132 -15.45 -6.61 -10.28
CA VAL A 132 -15.42 -7.18 -11.65
C VAL A 132 -14.28 -6.67 -12.55
N THR A 133 -13.96 -5.38 -12.52
CA THR A 133 -13.03 -4.68 -13.43
C THR A 133 -11.59 -5.11 -13.25
N ASN A 134 -11.19 -5.39 -12.01
CA ASN A 134 -9.84 -5.82 -11.66
C ASN A 134 -9.88 -6.58 -10.33
N PRO A 135 -9.07 -7.63 -10.17
CA PRO A 135 -8.79 -8.20 -8.86
C PRO A 135 -7.92 -7.25 -8.01
#